data_AF-A0A8S4FYC1-F1
#
_entry.id   AF-A0A8S4FYC1-F1
#
_cell.length_a   1.000
_cell.length_b   1.000
_cell.length_c   1.000
_cell.angle_alpha   90.00
_cell.angle_beta   90.00
_cell.angle_gamma   90.00
#
_symmetry.space_group_name_H-M   'P 1'
#
loop_
_entity.id
_entity.type
_entity.pdbx_description
1 polymer ?
#
loop_
_entity_poly.entity_id
_entity_poly.type
_entity_poly.pdbx_seq_one_letter_code
_entity_poly.pdbx_strand_id
1 'polypeptide(L)'
;MNISIEKKRSECPALPKGWQREEVLRKSGLSAGKVDVYYYSPTGKKFRSKPELVRYLGDSTDLSCFDFQQGQVNTMLLCKAKKARAQFDYRFLKINVFLHLFCDH
;
A
#
# COMPACT_ATOMS: atom_id res chain seq x y z
N MET A 1 -24.67 -27.40 4.15
CA MET A 1 -23.28 -27.61 4.61
C MET A 1 -22.72 -26.29 5.10
N ASN A 2 -22.76 -26.09 6.42
CA ASN A 2 -22.20 -24.93 7.12
C ASN A 2 -20.67 -25.07 7.13
N ILE A 3 -20.02 -24.63 6.05
CA ILE A 3 -18.56 -24.63 6.01
C ILE A 3 -18.07 -23.55 6.99
N SER A 4 -17.84 -23.96 8.23
CA SER A 4 -17.03 -23.27 9.23
C SER A 4 -15.63 -23.14 8.66
N ILE A 5 -15.39 -22.12 7.84
CA ILE A 5 -14.02 -21.76 7.43
C ILE A 5 -13.38 -21.29 8.71
N GLU A 6 -12.65 -22.19 9.35
CA GLU A 6 -11.76 -21.88 10.44
C GLU A 6 -10.90 -20.70 9.99
N LYS A 7 -11.13 -19.54 10.59
CA LYS A 7 -10.45 -18.29 10.27
C LYS A 7 -8.97 -18.48 10.58
N LYS A 8 -8.20 -18.95 9.60
CA LYS A 8 -6.76 -19.11 9.74
C LYS A 8 -6.13 -17.72 9.68
N ARG A 9 -6.03 -17.10 10.84
CA ARG A 9 -5.31 -15.85 11.05
C ARG A 9 -3.83 -16.18 11.24
N SER A 10 -2.97 -15.52 10.49
CA SER A 10 -1.52 -15.64 10.62
C SER A 10 -0.94 -14.30 11.06
N GLU A 11 0.14 -14.32 11.86
CA GLU A 11 0.85 -13.10 12.23
C GLU A 11 1.53 -12.50 10.99
N CYS A 12 1.49 -11.18 10.87
CA CYS A 12 2.11 -10.46 9.76
C CYS A 12 3.40 -9.78 10.24
N PRO A 13 4.59 -10.35 9.95
CA PRO A 13 5.85 -9.78 10.45
C PRO A 13 6.21 -8.44 9.81
N ALA A 14 5.56 -8.07 8.70
CA ALA A 14 5.71 -6.76 8.06
C ALA A 14 4.92 -5.65 8.77
N LEU A 15 4.09 -6.00 9.75
CA LEU A 15 3.35 -5.06 10.60
C LEU A 15 3.86 -5.15 12.04
N PRO A 16 3.51 -4.18 12.91
CA PRO A 16 3.87 -4.25 14.32
C PRO A 16 3.40 -5.54 15.00
N LYS A 17 3.98 -5.87 16.15
CA LYS A 17 3.65 -7.09 16.89
C LYS A 17 2.14 -7.20 17.19
N GLY A 18 1.59 -8.40 17.04
CA GLY A 18 0.18 -8.69 17.32
C GLY A 18 -0.78 -8.34 16.18
N TRP A 19 -0.27 -7.87 15.04
CA TRP A 19 -1.08 -7.73 13.83
C TRP A 19 -1.27 -9.08 13.14
N GLN A 20 -2.52 -9.36 12.77
CA GLN A 20 -2.89 -10.61 12.12
C GLN A 20 -3.44 -10.35 10.73
N ARG A 21 -3.18 -11.29 9.81
CA ARG A 21 -3.70 -11.32 8.44
C ARG A 21 -4.63 -12.51 8.26
N GLU A 22 -5.69 -12.32 7.52
CA GLU A 22 -6.70 -13.33 7.21
C GLU A 22 -7.04 -13.27 5.73
N GLU A 23 -6.94 -14.41 5.06
CA GLU A 23 -7.41 -14.60 3.69
C GLU A 23 -8.77 -15.30 3.72
N VAL A 24 -9.74 -14.75 3.01
CA VAL A 24 -11.10 -15.28 2.93
C VAL A 24 -11.47 -15.55 1.49
N LEU A 25 -11.66 -16.81 1.14
CA LEU A 25 -12.15 -17.20 -0.18
C LEU A 25 -13.66 -16.91 -0.30
N ARG A 26 -14.04 -16.18 -1.34
CA ARG A 26 -15.46 -15.99 -1.69
C ARG A 26 -16.05 -17.30 -2.18
N LYS A 27 -17.10 -17.77 -1.52
CA LYS A 27 -17.71 -19.08 -1.77
C LYS A 27 -18.78 -19.09 -2.87
N SER A 28 -19.36 -17.95 -3.21
CA SER A 28 -20.54 -17.88 -4.09
C SER A 28 -20.60 -16.57 -4.91
N GLY A 29 -21.46 -16.58 -5.92
CA GLY A 29 -21.70 -15.46 -6.83
C GLY A 29 -20.67 -15.33 -7.96
N LEU A 30 -20.77 -14.26 -8.75
CA LEU A 30 -19.90 -13.99 -9.92
C LEU A 30 -18.41 -13.83 -9.57
N SER A 31 -18.09 -13.62 -8.29
CA SER A 31 -16.72 -13.48 -7.80
C SER A 31 -16.28 -14.64 -6.91
N ALA A 32 -17.00 -15.77 -6.96
CA ALA A 32 -16.59 -17.01 -6.31
C ALA A 32 -15.16 -17.39 -6.74
N GLY A 33 -14.36 -17.86 -5.79
CA GLY A 33 -12.96 -18.19 -6.02
C GLY A 33 -11.98 -17.02 -5.86
N LYS A 34 -12.44 -15.75 -5.76
CA LYS A 34 -11.55 -14.64 -5.39
C LYS A 34 -11.25 -14.66 -3.88
N VAL A 35 -10.03 -14.27 -3.52
CA VAL A 35 -9.58 -14.14 -2.13
C VAL A 35 -9.67 -12.68 -1.71
N ASP A 36 -10.34 -12.44 -0.59
CA ASP A 36 -10.31 -11.16 0.12
C ASP A 36 -9.30 -11.21 1.26
N VAL A 37 -8.49 -10.16 1.38
CA VAL A 37 -7.48 -10.05 2.45
C VAL A 37 -7.95 -9.06 3.50
N TYR A 38 -7.83 -9.45 4.77
CA TYR A 38 -8.15 -8.64 5.92
C TYR A 38 -6.98 -8.59 6.90
N TYR A 39 -6.82 -7.44 7.56
CA TYR A 39 -5.90 -7.29 8.68
C TYR A 39 -6.65 -7.01 9.96
N TYR A 40 -6.12 -7.49 11.07
CA TYR A 40 -6.64 -7.27 12.41
C TYR A 40 -5.56 -6.62 13.27
N SER A 41 -5.91 -5.52 13.92
CA SER A 41 -5.06 -4.93 14.95
C SER A 41 -4.96 -5.86 16.17
N PRO A 42 -3.97 -5.67 17.05
CA PRO A 42 -3.90 -6.36 18.35
C PRO A 42 -5.15 -6.14 19.21
N THR A 43 -5.88 -5.04 18.96
CA THR A 43 -7.16 -4.69 19.62
C THR A 43 -8.38 -5.32 18.95
N GLY A 44 -8.20 -6.12 17.89
CA GLY A 44 -9.28 -6.82 17.18
C GLY A 44 -9.99 -5.99 16.11
N LYS A 45 -9.55 -4.76 15.82
CA LYS A 45 -10.13 -3.93 14.76
C LYS A 45 -9.77 -4.50 13.39
N LYS A 46 -10.78 -4.63 12.52
CA LYS A 46 -10.65 -5.20 11.17
C LYS A 46 -10.41 -4.10 10.13
N PHE A 47 -9.48 -4.36 9.22
CA PHE A 47 -9.12 -3.49 8.09
C PHE A 47 -9.30 -4.23 6.77
N ARG A 48 -9.91 -3.56 5.78
CA ARG A 48 -10.27 -4.14 4.48
C ARG A 48 -9.49 -3.54 3.32
N SER A 49 -8.66 -2.53 3.57
CA SER A 49 -7.87 -1.87 2.53
C SER A 49 -6.58 -1.23 3.06
N LYS A 50 -5.61 -1.01 2.16
CA LYS A 50 -4.34 -0.33 2.48
C LYS A 50 -4.54 1.11 2.99
N PRO A 51 -5.36 1.99 2.36
CA PRO A 51 -5.53 3.36 2.85
C PRO A 51 -6.15 3.42 4.26
N GLU A 52 -7.07 2.49 4.57
CA GLU A 52 -7.66 2.37 5.91
C GLU A 52 -6.61 1.98 6.96
N LEU A 53 -5.74 1.03 6.61
CA LEU A 53 -4.62 0.59 7.45
C LEU A 53 -3.60 1.71 7.69
N VAL A 54 -3.22 2.45 6.64
CA VAL A 54 -2.30 3.59 6.70
C VAL A 54 -2.84 4.69 7.59
N ARG A 55 -4.12 5.05 7.47
CA ARG A 55 -4.73 6.08 8.33
C ARG A 55 -4.73 5.68 9.81
N TYR A 56 -4.83 4.38 10.11
CA TYR A 56 -4.86 3.90 11.48
C TYR A 56 -3.48 3.80 12.12
N LEU A 57 -2.47 3.33 11.36
CA LEU A 57 -1.10 3.24 11.83
C LEU A 57 -0.38 4.60 11.79
N GLY A 58 -0.78 5.50 10.89
CA GLY A 58 -0.17 6.81 10.71
C GLY A 58 1.33 6.71 10.46
N ASP A 59 2.09 7.62 11.05
CA ASP A 59 3.55 7.72 10.87
C ASP A 59 4.34 6.71 11.70
N SER A 60 3.67 5.89 12.53
CA SER A 60 4.33 4.88 13.36
C SER A 60 4.85 3.68 12.56
N THR A 61 4.37 3.49 11.33
CA THR A 61 4.76 2.35 10.47
C THR A 61 4.81 2.80 9.02
N ASP A 62 5.99 2.67 8.39
CA ASP A 62 6.12 2.96 6.96
C ASP A 62 5.53 1.82 6.11
N LEU A 63 4.35 2.07 5.55
CA LEU A 63 3.65 1.16 4.66
C LEU A 63 3.82 1.52 3.18
N SER A 64 4.75 2.42 2.84
CA SER A 64 5.01 2.84 1.45
C SER A 64 5.26 1.64 0.53
N CYS A 65 6.12 0.72 0.98
CA CYS A 65 6.52 -0.48 0.25
C CYS A 65 5.70 -1.73 0.59
N PHE A 66 4.70 -1.62 1.47
CA PHE A 66 3.88 -2.75 1.90
C PHE A 66 2.85 -3.15 0.83
N ASP A 67 2.86 -4.43 0.45
CA ASP A 67 1.83 -5.01 -0.41
C ASP A 67 0.69 -5.56 0.45
N PHE A 68 -0.49 -4.95 0.34
CA PHE A 68 -1.66 -5.32 1.14
C PHE A 68 -2.19 -6.72 0.79
N GLN A 69 -2.11 -7.13 -0.48
CA GLN A 69 -2.62 -8.42 -0.91
C GLN A 69 -1.69 -9.54 -0.45
N GLN A 70 -0.38 -9.35 -0.59
CA GLN A 70 0.59 -10.38 -0.21
C GLN A 70 0.93 -10.37 1.29
N GLY A 71 0.78 -9.24 1.99
CA GLY A 71 1.14 -9.11 3.41
C GLY A 71 2.64 -9.06 3.68
N GLN A 72 3.40 -8.58 2.71
CA GLN A 72 4.86 -8.51 2.74
C GLN A 72 5.34 -7.20 2.11
N VAL A 73 6.52 -6.75 2.54
CA VAL A 73 7.18 -5.57 1.98
C VAL A 73 7.80 -5.93 0.62
N ASN A 74 7.39 -5.22 -0.42
CA ASN A 74 7.93 -5.40 -1.75
C ASN A 74 9.20 -4.55 -1.90
N THR A 75 10.36 -5.20 -1.92
CA THR A 75 11.68 -4.56 -2.08
C THR A 75 11.82 -3.83 -3.42
N MET A 76 11.04 -4.19 -4.45
CA MET A 76 11.02 -3.48 -5.73
C MET A 76 10.33 -2.10 -5.63
N LEU A 77 9.46 -1.89 -4.64
CA LEU A 77 8.87 -0.57 -4.35
C LEU A 77 9.87 0.35 -3.63
N LEU A 78 10.75 -0.20 -2.77
CA LEU A 78 11.84 0.54 -2.13
C LEU A 78 12.79 1.16 -3.19
N CYS A 79 13.03 0.43 -4.28
CA CYS A 79 13.84 0.89 -5.41
C CYS A 79 13.16 2.02 -6.22
N LYS A 80 11.82 2.08 -6.26
CA LYS A 80 11.09 3.20 -6.89
C LYS A 80 11.16 4.48 -6.08
N ALA A 81 11.20 4.40 -4.75
CA ALA A 81 11.40 5.58 -3.89
C ALA A 81 12.78 6.22 -4.10
N LYS A 82 13.82 5.42 -4.33
CA LYS A 82 15.16 5.93 -4.72
C LYS A 82 15.18 6.55 -6.11
N LYS A 83 14.35 6.07 -7.05
CA LYS A 83 14.26 6.63 -8.41
C LYS A 83 13.42 7.91 -8.47
N ALA A 84 12.44 8.08 -7.57
CA ALA A 84 11.62 9.29 -7.50
C ALA A 84 12.39 10.53 -7.01
N ARG A 85 13.46 10.36 -6.21
CA ARG A 85 14.35 11.48 -5.83
C ARG A 85 15.19 12.01 -7.00
N ALA A 86 15.33 11.24 -8.07
CA ALA A 86 15.97 11.67 -9.33
C ALA A 86 14.94 12.05 -10.42
N GLN A 87 13.68 12.31 -10.04
CA GLN A 87 12.61 12.71 -10.96
C GLN A 87 11.95 14.05 -10.58
N PHE A 88 12.55 14.79 -9.65
CA PHE A 88 12.34 16.24 -9.61
C PHE A 88 13.22 16.84 -10.70
N ASP A 89 12.61 17.61 -11.59
CA ASP A 89 13.24 18.48 -12.60
C ASP A 89 13.38 17.96 -14.05
N TYR A 90 12.29 17.47 -14.66
CA TYR A 90 12.18 17.40 -16.13
C TYR A 90 10.77 17.67 -16.63
N ARG A 91 10.11 18.74 -16.13
CA ARG A 91 8.87 19.26 -16.74
C ARG A 91 8.38 20.65 -16.29
N PHE A 92 9.22 21.48 -15.64
CA PHE A 92 8.84 22.86 -15.30
C PHE A 92 9.86 23.95 -15.67
N LEU A 93 10.90 23.62 -16.46
CA LEU A 93 11.83 24.60 -17.01
C LEU A 93 11.85 24.61 -18.55
N LYS A 94 10.67 24.61 -19.17
CA LYS A 94 10.47 25.01 -20.58
C LYS A 94 9.11 25.70 -20.73
N ILE A 95 8.95 26.82 -20.03
CA ILE A 95 8.13 27.97 -20.41
C ILE A 95 8.63 29.11 -19.50
N ASN A 96 9.06 30.22 -20.11
CA ASN A 96 9.62 31.43 -19.49
C ASN A 96 11.12 31.48 -19.18
N VAL A 97 11.97 31.15 -20.16
CA VAL A 97 13.26 31.86 -20.36
C VAL A 97 13.50 32.12 -21.85
N PHE A 98 12.50 32.63 -22.57
CA PHE A 98 12.68 33.20 -23.91
C PHE A 98 12.01 34.57 -24.06
N LEU A 99 11.84 35.29 -22.95
CA LEU A 99 11.41 36.68 -22.99
C LEU A 99 12.06 37.50 -21.88
N HIS A 100 13.37 37.33 -21.69
CA HIS A 100 14.16 38.35 -21.03
C HIS A 100 15.62 38.15 -21.43
N LEU A 101 16.04 38.77 -22.55
CA LEU A 101 17.40 39.26 -22.82
C LEU A 101 17.47 39.81 -24.28
N PHE A 102 17.44 41.14 -24.39
CA PHE A 102 17.81 42.05 -25.50
C PHE A 102 16.88 42.16 -26.72
N CYS A 103 16.31 43.29 -27.19
CA CYS A 103 16.39 44.74 -26.91
C CYS A 103 17.74 45.28 -26.43
N ASP A 104 18.64 45.59 -27.37
CA ASP A 104 19.33 46.88 -27.50
C ASP A 104 20.56 46.70 -28.41
N HIS A 105 20.55 47.48 -29.51
CA HIS A 105 21.56 47.75 -30.53
C HIS A 105 21.78 46.73 -31.66
#